data_AF-A0AAU2VVS0-F1
#
_entry.id   AF-A0AAU2VVS0-F1
#
_cell.length_a   1.000
_cell.length_b   1.000
_cell.length_c   1.000
_cell.angle_alpha   90.00
_cell.angle_beta   90.00
_cell.angle_gamma   90.00
#
_symmetry.space_group_name_H-M   'P 1'
#
loop_
_entity.id
_entity.type
_entity.pdbx_description
1 polymer ?
#
loop_
_entity_poly.entity_id
_entity_poly.type
_entity_poly.pdbx_seq_one_letter_code
_entity_poly.pdbx_strand_id
1 'polypeptide(L)'
;MDVTPQQPPAAPGPDHSPETPDTAYAPPCESPPALPPDLTSLAEPPPASLRTTLRRAAFGAVAGAVLVTGAVVAVPDEDKDAAPPVSGPVSRAMTATAAGSPASLSDLTALIGDRQAWVGTHPSDAQSWAVLGSAYVEWGRRAADAAYYTRAEQALKRSLNVQPGDRGNEAAWVGLASLANARHDYVTAKKWGETVRRRQPKQWTVYPELIDAYNGLGDLKSSTAAVEKYAALRAGVPSLGRTAEMYRDRGWREDALATAQDAANRAKTPAEKAACLSRLGDLAWERGEPEEAVAQYGAALRTDRAHHASLAGRARALAALGRTDEAQRDYQAALAKSPRPAYMLELGELYESLGLDGDSVNQYTRLRKALSRAGTQGVDEALLLGRFEAAHGDADAAVEELRAEWDLGHRSAAVADALGWALHRSGDSDSALEYAQRAVDTGGQNASYAYHLGMVQRALSDFGPARRNLKDALRTNPQFSPLDAPSAQEALDTMGLPPAGGPQDMQPAPPPAPPQAPAPQRTDSPQAPAPSQAPAPSPAPPKQGAAGASSGH
;
A
#
# COMPACT_ATOMS: atom_id res chain seq x y z
N MET A 1 -8.91 45.83 -49.46
CA MET A 1 -10.09 45.18 -48.85
C MET A 1 -9.74 45.07 -47.39
N ASP A 2 -10.37 45.91 -46.58
CA ASP A 2 -9.70 46.50 -45.45
C ASP A 2 -10.41 46.11 -44.16
N VAL A 3 -9.64 45.65 -43.18
CA VAL A 3 -10.02 45.68 -41.77
C VAL A 3 -8.80 46.08 -40.97
N THR A 4 -8.86 47.26 -40.34
CA THR A 4 -7.98 47.65 -39.23
C THR A 4 -8.86 48.32 -38.14
N PRO A 5 -8.47 48.25 -36.86
CA PRO A 5 -9.35 48.57 -35.74
C PRO A 5 -9.22 50.02 -35.24
N GLN A 6 -10.20 50.50 -34.46
CA GLN A 6 -10.01 51.58 -33.47
C GLN A 6 -11.09 51.62 -32.38
N GLN A 7 -10.89 52.49 -31.37
CA GLN A 7 -11.52 52.46 -30.03
C GLN A 7 -11.75 53.92 -29.47
N PRO A 8 -11.81 54.18 -28.13
CA PRO A 8 -12.86 54.90 -27.36
C PRO A 8 -12.74 56.47 -27.40
N PRO A 9 -13.46 57.35 -26.61
CA PRO A 9 -14.20 57.13 -25.34
C PRO A 9 -15.43 58.05 -25.01
N ALA A 10 -15.81 58.07 -23.71
CA ALA A 10 -16.40 59.19 -22.91
C ALA A 10 -17.94 59.32 -22.70
N ALA A 11 -18.30 59.99 -21.59
CA ALA A 11 -19.64 60.28 -21.03
C ALA A 11 -19.84 61.83 -20.85
N PRO A 12 -20.99 62.40 -20.41
CA PRO A 12 -21.67 62.18 -19.10
C PRO A 12 -23.24 62.25 -19.13
N GLY A 13 -23.90 62.32 -17.94
CA GLY A 13 -25.37 62.52 -17.75
C GLY A 13 -25.81 64.00 -17.57
N PRO A 14 -26.87 64.37 -16.80
CA PRO A 14 -27.68 63.60 -15.82
C PRO A 14 -29.24 63.84 -15.90
N ASP A 15 -29.93 64.04 -14.76
CA ASP A 15 -31.35 64.39 -14.49
C ASP A 15 -32.41 63.25 -14.46
N HIS A 16 -33.43 63.23 -13.57
CA HIS A 16 -33.72 63.97 -12.32
C HIS A 16 -34.68 63.14 -11.40
N SER A 17 -34.64 63.33 -10.07
CA SER A 17 -35.62 62.78 -9.09
C SER A 17 -36.56 63.90 -8.56
N PRO A 18 -37.64 63.61 -7.79
CA PRO A 18 -37.59 63.16 -6.37
C PRO A 18 -38.48 61.89 -6.16
N GLU A 19 -39.07 61.45 -5.03
CA GLU A 19 -39.35 61.96 -3.66
C GLU A 19 -39.24 60.84 -2.58
N THR A 20 -39.29 61.20 -1.29
CA THR A 20 -39.51 60.32 -0.11
C THR A 20 -40.41 61.04 0.91
N PRO A 21 -40.79 60.39 2.04
CA PRO A 21 -40.28 60.94 3.31
C PRO A 21 -39.93 59.89 4.40
N ASP A 22 -39.16 60.34 5.41
CA ASP A 22 -38.59 59.57 6.53
C ASP A 22 -39.56 59.18 7.67
N THR A 23 -39.16 58.20 8.50
CA THR A 23 -39.04 58.42 9.98
C THR A 23 -38.19 57.39 10.75
N ALA A 24 -36.99 57.82 11.15
CA ALA A 24 -36.33 57.66 12.47
C ALA A 24 -36.31 56.31 13.26
N TYR A 25 -35.11 55.69 13.27
CA TYR A 25 -34.20 55.55 14.44
C TYR A 25 -34.32 54.39 15.49
N ALA A 26 -33.12 54.02 16.02
CA ALA A 26 -32.77 53.14 17.16
C ALA A 26 -32.80 51.59 17.00
N PRO A 27 -31.75 50.85 17.47
CA PRO A 27 -31.66 49.39 17.44
C PRO A 27 -31.88 48.71 18.81
N PRO A 28 -32.06 47.37 18.84
CA PRO A 28 -31.83 46.58 20.06
C PRO A 28 -30.85 45.40 19.89
N CYS A 29 -29.88 45.35 20.82
CA CYS A 29 -29.30 44.17 21.48
C CYS A 29 -28.76 42.96 20.68
N GLU A 30 -27.51 42.61 21.00
CA GLU A 30 -26.95 41.27 20.79
C GLU A 30 -27.87 40.19 21.39
N SER A 31 -27.97 39.05 20.71
CA SER A 31 -28.55 37.81 21.25
C SER A 31 -27.46 36.75 21.36
N PRO A 32 -27.41 35.95 22.45
CA PRO A 32 -26.32 35.01 22.68
C PRO A 32 -26.31 33.86 21.66
N PRO A 33 -25.16 33.20 21.44
CA PRO A 33 -25.07 32.04 20.56
C PRO A 33 -26.03 30.94 21.00
N ALA A 34 -26.71 30.32 20.03
CA ALA A 34 -27.65 29.25 20.29
C ALA A 34 -26.98 28.05 21.00
N LEU A 35 -27.72 27.45 21.94
CA LEU A 35 -27.30 26.22 22.61
C LEU A 35 -27.11 25.09 21.58
N PRO A 36 -26.14 24.17 21.79
CA PRO A 36 -26.01 22.98 20.96
C PRO A 36 -27.29 22.12 21.08
N PRO A 37 -27.66 21.37 20.02
CA PRO A 37 -28.86 20.52 20.05
C PRO A 37 -28.76 19.43 21.12
N ASP A 38 -29.89 19.11 21.75
CA ASP A 38 -29.97 18.16 22.86
C ASP A 38 -29.35 16.79 22.54
N LEU A 39 -28.43 16.35 23.39
CA LEU A 39 -27.73 15.06 23.28
C LEU A 39 -28.59 13.86 23.75
N THR A 40 -29.92 13.97 23.65
CA THR A 40 -30.89 12.95 24.07
C THR A 40 -31.55 12.23 22.89
N SER A 41 -30.75 11.78 21.91
CA SER A 41 -31.16 10.83 20.87
C SER A 41 -30.14 9.69 20.70
N LEU A 42 -29.91 8.93 21.78
CA LEU A 42 -29.11 7.69 21.75
C LEU A 42 -30.01 6.48 21.44
N ALA A 43 -30.82 6.56 20.39
CA ALA A 43 -31.86 5.57 20.08
C ALA A 43 -32.18 5.36 18.58
N GLU A 44 -31.29 5.71 17.64
CA GLU A 44 -31.44 5.26 16.25
C GLU A 44 -31.00 3.77 16.11
N PRO A 45 -31.91 2.85 15.70
CA PRO A 45 -31.54 1.48 15.40
C PRO A 45 -30.73 1.40 14.08
N PRO A 46 -29.97 0.30 13.85
CA PRO A 46 -29.20 0.15 12.62
C PRO A 46 -30.11 0.16 11.37
N PRO A 47 -29.60 0.67 10.21
CA PRO A 47 -30.36 0.73 8.97
C PRO A 47 -30.82 -0.66 8.51
N ALA A 48 -32.04 -0.73 7.98
CA ALA A 48 -32.77 -1.98 7.82
C ALA A 48 -32.32 -2.84 6.62
N SER A 49 -31.25 -3.61 6.79
CA SER A 49 -30.96 -4.80 5.98
C SER A 49 -30.88 -6.06 6.86
N LEU A 50 -31.11 -7.24 6.27
CA LEU A 50 -31.02 -8.57 6.92
C LEU A 50 -32.06 -8.92 8.00
N ARG A 51 -33.36 -8.68 7.75
CA ARG A 51 -34.43 -9.41 8.45
C ARG A 51 -34.71 -10.79 7.82
N THR A 52 -33.85 -11.79 8.05
CA THR A 52 -34.24 -13.23 8.00
C THR A 52 -33.15 -14.16 8.56
N THR A 53 -33.19 -14.47 9.86
CA THR A 53 -33.02 -15.83 10.46
C THR A 53 -33.04 -15.75 11.99
N LEU A 54 -33.10 -16.91 12.67
CA LEU A 54 -32.90 -17.07 14.13
C LEU A 54 -33.89 -16.36 15.07
N ARG A 55 -35.20 -16.64 14.90
CA ARG A 55 -36.07 -16.80 16.08
C ARG A 55 -35.77 -18.15 16.75
N ARG A 56 -35.03 -18.15 17.87
CA ARG A 56 -35.14 -19.08 19.04
C ARG A 56 -33.83 -19.17 19.85
N ALA A 57 -33.69 -18.29 20.84
CA ALA A 57 -33.08 -18.54 22.15
C ALA A 57 -33.54 -17.40 23.06
N ALA A 58 -34.09 -17.69 24.25
CA ALA A 58 -34.68 -16.66 25.11
C ALA A 58 -34.47 -16.98 26.59
N PHE A 59 -34.25 -15.91 27.37
CA PHE A 59 -34.07 -15.86 28.82
C PHE A 59 -32.82 -16.55 29.40
N GLY A 60 -32.14 -15.81 30.28
CA GLY A 60 -30.86 -16.17 30.88
C GLY A 60 -30.18 -14.94 31.50
N ALA A 61 -30.94 -14.12 32.22
CA ALA A 61 -30.46 -12.85 32.78
C ALA A 61 -30.03 -13.02 34.25
N VAL A 62 -28.73 -12.94 34.51
CA VAL A 62 -28.14 -12.74 35.84
C VAL A 62 -27.00 -11.75 35.69
N ALA A 63 -26.98 -10.70 36.52
CA ALA A 63 -25.88 -9.74 36.55
C ALA A 63 -24.73 -10.24 37.43
N GLY A 64 -23.49 -10.02 37.01
CA GLY A 64 -22.29 -10.36 37.78
C GLY A 64 -21.06 -9.64 37.24
N ALA A 65 -20.28 -9.01 38.12
CA ALA A 65 -19.11 -8.24 37.71
C ALA A 65 -17.97 -9.16 37.27
N VAL A 66 -17.37 -8.89 36.11
CA VAL A 66 -16.20 -9.63 35.60
C VAL A 66 -14.92 -9.11 36.28
N LEU A 67 -14.76 -9.44 37.55
CA LEU A 67 -13.42 -9.57 38.13
C LEU A 67 -12.81 -10.90 37.62
N VAL A 68 -11.60 -10.84 37.08
CA VAL A 68 -10.87 -12.04 36.63
C VAL A 68 -10.27 -12.75 37.84
N THR A 69 -11.12 -13.44 38.57
CA THR A 69 -10.79 -14.41 39.62
C THR A 69 -11.44 -15.74 39.27
N GLY A 70 -10.64 -16.81 39.19
CA GLY A 70 -11.09 -18.13 38.78
C GLY A 70 -12.01 -18.79 39.81
N ALA A 71 -13.31 -18.48 39.75
CA ALA A 71 -14.33 -19.17 40.53
C ALA A 71 -14.52 -20.59 39.98
N VAL A 72 -13.89 -21.58 40.62
CA VAL A 72 -14.21 -22.99 40.40
C VAL A 72 -15.60 -23.24 40.99
N VAL A 73 -16.62 -23.17 40.15
CA VAL A 73 -17.97 -23.63 40.52
C VAL A 73 -17.90 -25.15 40.63
N ALA A 74 -18.02 -25.66 41.85
CA ALA A 74 -18.12 -27.09 42.11
C ALA A 74 -19.49 -27.60 41.64
N VAL A 75 -19.55 -28.04 40.39
CA VAL A 75 -20.68 -28.82 39.86
C VAL A 75 -20.69 -30.19 40.56
N PRO A 76 -21.86 -30.76 40.93
CA PRO A 76 -21.95 -32.12 41.44
C PRO A 76 -21.33 -33.15 40.47
N ASP A 77 -20.80 -34.24 41.01
CA ASP A 77 -19.82 -35.10 40.33
C ASP A 77 -20.45 -36.15 39.37
N GLU A 78 -21.21 -35.68 38.38
CA GLU A 78 -21.73 -36.45 37.25
C GLU A 78 -21.22 -35.87 35.90
N ASP A 79 -21.06 -36.73 34.89
CA ASP A 79 -20.46 -36.43 33.56
C ASP A 79 -19.02 -35.88 33.56
N LYS A 80 -18.04 -36.72 33.94
CA LYS A 80 -16.59 -36.43 33.80
C LYS A 80 -16.09 -36.32 32.33
N ASP A 81 -16.92 -36.67 31.35
CA ASP A 81 -16.64 -36.52 29.91
C ASP A 81 -17.37 -35.32 29.27
N ALA A 82 -18.05 -34.47 30.05
CA ALA A 82 -18.70 -33.27 29.55
C ALA A 82 -17.68 -32.25 28.99
N ALA A 83 -17.66 -32.08 27.67
CA ALA A 83 -16.83 -31.08 27.02
C ALA A 83 -17.15 -29.66 27.57
N PRO A 84 -16.13 -28.82 27.86
CA PRO A 84 -16.35 -27.54 28.52
C PRO A 84 -17.26 -26.63 27.68
N PRO A 85 -18.17 -25.87 28.31
CA PRO A 85 -19.23 -25.14 27.62
C PRO A 85 -18.65 -24.15 26.60
N VAL A 86 -19.15 -24.22 25.37
CA VAL A 86 -18.66 -23.41 24.24
C VAL A 86 -18.84 -21.93 24.56
N SER A 87 -17.72 -21.22 24.72
CA SER A 87 -17.69 -19.79 25.05
C SER A 87 -18.56 -18.96 24.08
N GLY A 88 -19.41 -18.11 24.65
CA GLY A 88 -20.30 -17.23 23.90
C GLY A 88 -19.54 -16.19 23.07
N PRO A 89 -20.17 -15.59 22.04
CA PRO A 89 -19.48 -14.74 21.05
C PRO A 89 -18.76 -13.53 21.68
N VAL A 90 -19.34 -12.89 22.69
CA VAL A 90 -18.70 -11.82 23.47
C VAL A 90 -17.40 -12.30 24.13
N SER A 91 -17.44 -13.48 24.77
CA SER A 91 -16.28 -14.10 25.42
C SER A 91 -15.21 -14.52 24.41
N ARG A 92 -15.60 -14.98 23.21
CA ARG A 92 -14.64 -15.25 22.12
C ARG A 92 -13.97 -13.99 21.60
N ALA A 93 -14.72 -12.90 21.39
CA ALA A 93 -14.17 -11.61 20.99
C ALA A 93 -13.15 -11.10 22.03
N MET A 94 -13.53 -11.08 23.32
CA MET A 94 -12.64 -10.66 24.40
C MET A 94 -11.41 -11.57 24.54
N THR A 95 -11.57 -12.89 24.40
CA THR A 95 -10.45 -13.86 24.43
C THR A 95 -9.48 -13.64 23.27
N ALA A 96 -9.99 -13.38 22.07
CA ALA A 96 -9.15 -13.07 20.90
C ALA A 96 -8.40 -11.74 21.10
N THR A 97 -9.08 -10.67 21.51
CA THR A 97 -8.44 -9.38 21.86
C THR A 97 -7.37 -9.56 22.95
N ALA A 98 -7.66 -10.30 24.02
CA ALA A 98 -6.69 -10.61 25.08
C ALA A 98 -5.56 -11.56 24.63
N ALA A 99 -5.74 -12.28 23.52
CA ALA A 99 -4.68 -13.09 22.93
C ALA A 99 -3.70 -12.27 22.08
N GLY A 100 -4.14 -11.12 21.55
CA GLY A 100 -3.53 -10.42 20.42
C GLY A 100 -4.01 -10.96 19.06
N SER A 101 -5.04 -11.82 19.07
CA SER A 101 -5.55 -12.52 17.87
C SER A 101 -6.85 -11.86 17.36
N PRO A 102 -7.12 -11.91 16.04
CA PRO A 102 -8.14 -11.05 15.44
C PRO A 102 -9.56 -11.64 15.49
N ALA A 103 -10.42 -11.17 16.42
CA ALA A 103 -11.82 -11.62 16.65
C ALA A 103 -12.72 -11.60 15.40
N SER A 104 -13.66 -12.55 15.23
CA SER A 104 -14.52 -12.58 14.03
C SER A 104 -15.53 -11.41 13.97
N LEU A 105 -16.00 -11.04 12.78
CA LEU A 105 -16.99 -9.94 12.62
C LEU A 105 -18.31 -10.21 13.37
N SER A 106 -18.75 -11.46 13.47
CA SER A 106 -19.94 -11.83 14.24
C SER A 106 -19.70 -11.76 15.75
N ASP A 107 -18.54 -12.20 16.23
CA ASP A 107 -18.15 -12.06 17.64
C ASP A 107 -17.96 -10.58 18.04
N LEU A 108 -17.36 -9.76 17.17
CA LEU A 108 -17.25 -8.30 17.33
C LEU A 108 -18.64 -7.63 17.36
N THR A 109 -19.55 -8.04 16.48
CA THR A 109 -20.93 -7.50 16.46
C THR A 109 -21.67 -7.81 17.76
N ALA A 110 -21.48 -9.01 18.32
CA ALA A 110 -22.03 -9.37 19.63
C ALA A 110 -21.39 -8.56 20.78
N LEU A 111 -20.06 -8.39 20.78
CA LEU A 111 -19.34 -7.58 21.77
C LEU A 111 -19.78 -6.10 21.74
N ILE A 112 -19.99 -5.54 20.54
CA ILE A 112 -20.51 -4.19 20.36
C ILE A 112 -21.91 -4.06 20.99
N GLY A 113 -22.84 -4.95 20.65
CA GLY A 113 -24.20 -4.90 21.20
C GLY A 113 -24.25 -5.08 22.73
N ASP A 114 -23.45 -6.00 23.27
CA ASP A 114 -23.32 -6.23 24.71
C ASP A 114 -22.73 -5.01 25.44
N ARG A 115 -21.68 -4.37 24.90
CA ARG A 115 -21.13 -3.14 25.48
C ARG A 115 -22.06 -1.95 25.34
N GLN A 116 -22.78 -1.79 24.22
CA GLN A 116 -23.80 -0.74 24.05
C GLN A 116 -24.90 -0.84 25.11
N ALA A 117 -25.47 -2.04 25.32
CA ALA A 117 -26.50 -2.27 26.35
C ALA A 117 -25.96 -2.01 27.77
N TRP A 118 -24.72 -2.43 28.04
CA TRP A 118 -24.06 -2.19 29.33
C TRP A 118 -23.82 -0.69 29.59
N VAL A 119 -23.19 0.06 28.69
CA VAL A 119 -22.90 1.49 28.93
C VAL A 119 -24.14 2.38 28.93
N GLY A 120 -25.25 1.93 28.30
CA GLY A 120 -26.54 2.60 28.40
C GLY A 120 -27.17 2.52 29.80
N THR A 121 -26.81 1.50 30.59
CA THR A 121 -27.24 1.34 32.00
C THR A 121 -26.15 1.74 33.00
N HIS A 122 -24.88 1.68 32.61
CA HIS A 122 -23.70 2.02 33.39
C HIS A 122 -22.88 3.13 32.71
N PRO A 123 -23.43 4.34 32.52
CA PRO A 123 -22.79 5.41 31.75
C PRO A 123 -21.50 5.97 32.38
N SER A 124 -21.15 5.53 33.59
CA SER A 124 -19.93 5.82 34.34
C SER A 124 -18.89 4.68 34.34
N ASP A 125 -19.09 3.61 33.56
CA ASP A 125 -18.07 2.58 33.35
C ASP A 125 -17.12 2.97 32.20
N ALA A 126 -16.02 3.63 32.55
CA ALA A 126 -15.01 4.05 31.57
C ALA A 126 -14.37 2.87 30.82
N GLN A 127 -14.20 1.71 31.45
CA GLN A 127 -13.54 0.57 30.82
C GLN A 127 -14.45 -0.06 29.76
N SER A 128 -15.75 -0.21 30.02
CA SER A 128 -16.70 -0.65 29.00
C SER A 128 -16.83 0.33 27.83
N TRP A 129 -16.74 1.65 28.07
CA TRP A 129 -16.65 2.64 27.00
C TRP A 129 -15.36 2.49 26.15
N ALA A 130 -14.21 2.18 26.78
CA ALA A 130 -12.96 1.94 26.06
C ALA A 130 -13.00 0.66 25.20
N VAL A 131 -13.59 -0.42 25.74
CA VAL A 131 -13.80 -1.69 25.02
C VAL A 131 -14.77 -1.50 23.86
N LEU A 132 -15.87 -0.77 24.04
CA LEU A 132 -16.81 -0.42 22.96
C LEU A 132 -16.10 0.36 21.84
N GLY A 133 -15.30 1.36 22.21
CA GLY A 133 -14.50 2.15 21.28
C GLY A 133 -13.56 1.29 20.43
N SER A 134 -12.75 0.46 21.08
CA SER A 134 -11.80 -0.42 20.39
C SER A 134 -12.51 -1.48 19.53
N ALA A 135 -13.66 -2.00 19.98
CA ALA A 135 -14.46 -2.94 19.19
C ALA A 135 -15.05 -2.29 17.93
N TYR A 136 -15.44 -1.01 17.97
CA TYR A 136 -15.83 -0.25 16.78
C TYR A 136 -14.66 -0.05 15.81
N VAL A 137 -13.43 0.26 16.29
CA VAL A 137 -12.23 0.35 15.43
C VAL A 137 -11.99 -0.97 14.69
N GLU A 138 -11.93 -2.09 15.44
CA GLU A 138 -11.67 -3.41 14.87
C GLU A 138 -12.78 -3.88 13.90
N TRP A 139 -14.04 -3.51 14.13
CA TRP A 139 -15.11 -3.78 13.18
C TRP A 139 -14.92 -2.97 11.89
N GLY A 140 -14.68 -1.65 12.00
CA GLY A 140 -14.47 -0.76 10.86
C GLY A 140 -13.27 -1.16 9.99
N ARG A 141 -12.12 -1.47 10.62
CA ARG A 141 -10.88 -1.98 9.97
C ARG A 141 -11.14 -3.22 9.10
N ARG A 142 -12.14 -4.04 9.44
CA ARG A 142 -12.32 -5.38 8.87
C ARG A 142 -13.49 -5.45 7.90
N ALA A 143 -14.57 -4.73 8.20
CA ALA A 143 -15.64 -4.45 7.25
C ALA A 143 -15.21 -3.51 6.11
N ALA A 144 -14.12 -2.75 6.28
CA ALA A 144 -13.75 -1.60 5.44
C ALA A 144 -14.85 -0.52 5.41
N ASP A 145 -15.34 -0.16 6.61
CA ASP A 145 -16.37 0.86 6.80
C ASP A 145 -15.96 1.87 7.87
N ALA A 146 -15.39 2.99 7.42
CA ALA A 146 -14.88 4.05 8.29
C ALA A 146 -15.99 4.85 9.01
N ALA A 147 -17.27 4.63 8.69
CA ALA A 147 -18.39 5.14 9.48
C ALA A 147 -18.33 4.70 10.97
N TYR A 148 -17.68 3.55 11.23
CA TYR A 148 -17.46 3.05 12.59
C TYR A 148 -16.38 3.83 13.37
N TYR A 149 -15.46 4.52 12.69
CA TYR A 149 -14.38 5.29 13.34
C TYR A 149 -14.92 6.50 14.10
N THR A 150 -15.94 7.18 13.57
CA THR A 150 -16.65 8.25 14.29
C THR A 150 -17.34 7.73 15.57
N ARG A 151 -17.92 6.52 15.53
CA ARG A 151 -18.53 5.87 16.70
C ARG A 151 -17.47 5.44 17.73
N ALA A 152 -16.34 4.91 17.26
CA ALA A 152 -15.19 4.61 18.11
C ALA A 152 -14.68 5.86 18.84
N GLU A 153 -14.51 6.97 18.11
CA GLU A 153 -14.04 8.25 18.67
C GLU A 153 -14.96 8.78 19.77
N GLN A 154 -16.28 8.73 19.54
CA GLN A 154 -17.28 9.14 20.53
C GLN A 154 -17.22 8.28 21.80
N ALA A 155 -17.11 6.95 21.67
CA ALA A 155 -16.99 6.03 22.81
C ALA A 155 -15.68 6.23 23.59
N LEU A 156 -14.55 6.45 22.89
CA LEU A 156 -13.24 6.68 23.51
C LEU A 156 -13.17 8.05 24.21
N LYS A 157 -13.72 9.10 23.60
CA LYS A 157 -13.88 10.42 24.24
C LYS A 157 -14.79 10.32 25.47
N ARG A 158 -15.90 9.57 25.41
CA ARG A 158 -16.76 9.34 26.57
C ARG A 158 -16.04 8.57 27.68
N SER A 159 -15.23 7.56 27.34
CA SER A 159 -14.39 6.84 28.30
C SER A 159 -13.46 7.79 29.07
N LEU A 160 -12.71 8.65 28.36
CA LEU A 160 -11.80 9.61 28.97
C LEU A 160 -12.50 10.70 29.78
N ASN A 161 -13.70 11.13 29.37
CA ASN A 161 -14.51 12.09 30.14
C ASN A 161 -15.05 11.49 31.45
N VAL A 162 -15.22 10.17 31.53
CA VAL A 162 -15.63 9.45 32.75
C VAL A 162 -14.43 9.16 33.64
N GLN A 163 -13.33 8.67 33.08
CA GLN A 163 -12.07 8.45 33.77
C GLN A 163 -10.90 8.91 32.88
N PRO A 164 -10.24 10.03 33.19
CA PRO A 164 -9.06 10.49 32.47
C PRO A 164 -7.93 9.44 32.47
N GLY A 165 -7.22 9.31 31.34
CA GLY A 165 -6.20 8.28 31.13
C GLY A 165 -5.02 8.36 32.11
N ASP A 166 -4.67 9.58 32.54
CA ASP A 166 -3.65 9.82 33.57
C ASP A 166 -4.04 9.23 34.94
N ARG A 167 -5.34 9.03 35.16
CA ARG A 167 -5.95 8.42 36.36
C ARG A 167 -6.27 6.93 36.18
N GLY A 168 -5.52 6.23 35.32
CA GLY A 168 -5.60 4.77 35.18
C GLY A 168 -6.60 4.29 34.12
N ASN A 169 -6.75 5.04 33.01
CA ASN A 169 -7.56 4.64 31.86
C ASN A 169 -6.72 4.60 30.56
N GLU A 170 -5.56 3.94 30.64
CA GLU A 170 -4.68 3.71 29.49
C GLU A 170 -5.35 2.86 28.38
N ALA A 171 -6.39 2.08 28.70
CA ALA A 171 -7.17 1.34 27.73
C ALA A 171 -7.81 2.25 26.67
N ALA A 172 -8.35 3.41 27.07
CA ALA A 172 -8.89 4.40 26.14
C ALA A 172 -7.80 5.05 25.27
N TRP A 173 -6.58 5.22 25.78
CA TRP A 173 -5.45 5.70 24.97
C TRP A 173 -4.93 4.66 23.97
N VAL A 174 -4.93 3.37 24.31
CA VAL A 174 -4.66 2.30 23.33
C VAL A 174 -5.75 2.29 22.24
N GLY A 175 -7.02 2.43 22.62
CA GLY A 175 -8.12 2.58 21.66
C GLY A 175 -7.99 3.81 20.76
N LEU A 176 -7.51 4.95 21.27
CA LEU A 176 -7.24 6.15 20.47
C LEU A 176 -6.03 6.00 19.55
N ALA A 177 -4.98 5.28 19.98
CA ALA A 177 -3.87 4.92 19.08
C ALA A 177 -4.37 4.01 17.94
N SER A 178 -5.22 3.04 18.28
CA SER A 178 -5.87 2.13 17.33
C SER A 178 -6.74 2.86 16.31
N LEU A 179 -7.59 3.78 16.77
CA LEU A 179 -8.41 4.65 15.92
C LEU A 179 -7.56 5.52 14.99
N ALA A 180 -6.47 6.10 15.49
CA ALA A 180 -5.59 6.96 14.71
C ALA A 180 -4.87 6.15 13.60
N ASN A 181 -4.30 4.98 13.92
CA ASN A 181 -3.78 4.05 12.91
C ASN A 181 -4.84 3.60 11.89
N ALA A 182 -6.09 3.37 12.33
CA ALA A 182 -7.18 2.97 11.45
C ALA A 182 -7.63 4.09 10.48
N ARG A 183 -7.22 5.32 10.77
CA ARG A 183 -7.39 6.54 9.96
C ARG A 183 -6.11 6.99 9.25
N HIS A 184 -5.01 6.24 9.40
CA HIS A 184 -3.66 6.57 8.96
C HIS A 184 -3.05 7.86 9.58
N ASP A 185 -3.63 8.41 10.65
CA ASP A 185 -2.99 9.44 11.49
C ASP A 185 -1.91 8.80 12.39
N TYR A 186 -0.79 8.45 11.76
CA TYR A 186 0.33 7.77 12.43
C TYR A 186 1.02 8.66 13.47
N VAL A 187 0.95 9.99 13.31
CA VAL A 187 1.48 10.97 14.26
C VAL A 187 0.71 10.92 15.59
N THR A 188 -0.63 10.96 15.55
CA THR A 188 -1.48 10.83 16.74
C THR A 188 -1.43 9.41 17.31
N ALA A 189 -1.33 8.38 16.46
CA ALA A 189 -1.14 7.00 16.92
C ALA A 189 0.15 6.84 17.74
N LYS A 190 1.29 7.33 17.22
CA LYS A 190 2.58 7.37 17.92
C LYS A 190 2.45 8.16 19.22
N LYS A 191 1.80 9.32 19.22
CA LYS A 191 1.59 10.17 20.42
C LYS A 191 0.83 9.46 21.54
N TRP A 192 -0.27 8.77 21.25
CA TRP A 192 -1.03 8.02 22.27
C TRP A 192 -0.28 6.75 22.71
N GLY A 193 0.25 5.98 21.76
CA GLY A 193 1.01 4.77 22.06
C GLY A 193 2.24 5.04 22.92
N GLU A 194 2.98 6.12 22.64
CA GLU A 194 4.11 6.55 23.46
C GLU A 194 3.72 7.01 24.87
N THR A 195 2.54 7.62 25.00
CA THR A 195 2.03 8.06 26.31
C THR A 195 1.69 6.87 27.20
N VAL A 196 1.12 5.80 26.63
CA VAL A 196 0.92 4.52 27.33
C VAL A 196 2.26 3.83 27.58
N ARG A 197 3.16 3.72 26.58
CA ARG A 197 4.48 3.06 26.71
C ARG A 197 5.32 3.62 27.85
N ARG A 198 5.36 4.95 28.02
CA ARG A 198 6.11 5.60 29.11
C ARG A 198 5.56 5.29 30.51
N ARG A 199 4.24 5.09 30.64
CA ARG A 199 3.57 4.80 31.93
C ARG A 199 3.55 3.31 32.26
N GLN A 200 3.24 2.48 31.27
CA GLN A 200 3.09 1.03 31.41
C GLN A 200 3.96 0.29 30.38
N PRO A 201 5.30 0.31 30.50
CA PRO A 201 6.21 -0.32 29.53
C PRO A 201 6.10 -1.85 29.43
N LYS A 202 5.29 -2.49 30.29
CA LYS A 202 4.92 -3.92 30.25
C LYS A 202 3.53 -4.18 29.65
N GLN A 203 2.72 -3.15 29.36
CA GLN A 203 1.41 -3.31 28.74
C GLN A 203 1.59 -3.69 27.26
N TRP A 204 1.51 -4.97 26.94
CA TRP A 204 1.80 -5.47 25.59
C TRP A 204 0.85 -4.89 24.53
N THR A 205 -0.40 -4.55 24.88
CA THR A 205 -1.45 -4.14 23.93
C THR A 205 -1.15 -2.85 23.18
N VAL A 206 -0.24 -2.02 23.66
CA VAL A 206 0.17 -0.79 22.95
C VAL A 206 1.17 -1.05 21.82
N TYR A 207 1.93 -2.14 21.88
CA TYR A 207 3.05 -2.34 20.96
C TYR A 207 2.62 -2.63 19.52
N PRO A 208 1.55 -3.42 19.23
CA PRO A 208 0.99 -3.51 17.88
C PRO A 208 0.67 -2.15 17.26
N GLU A 209 -0.03 -1.28 18.00
CA GLU A 209 -0.40 0.06 17.51
C GLU A 209 0.82 1.00 17.39
N LEU A 210 1.89 0.78 18.16
CA LEU A 210 3.15 1.48 17.96
C LEU A 210 3.92 0.97 16.73
N ILE A 211 3.90 -0.33 16.44
CA ILE A 211 4.54 -0.91 15.23
C ILE A 211 3.90 -0.30 13.98
N ASP A 212 2.56 -0.27 13.92
CA ASP A 212 1.83 0.32 12.80
C ASP A 212 2.14 1.82 12.65
N ALA A 213 2.15 2.57 13.75
CA ALA A 213 2.48 4.00 13.75
C ALA A 213 3.93 4.29 13.34
N TYR A 214 4.91 3.47 13.78
CA TYR A 214 6.30 3.62 13.36
C TYR A 214 6.51 3.25 11.90
N ASN A 215 5.82 2.22 11.39
CA ASN A 215 5.91 1.83 9.97
C ASN A 215 5.36 2.94 9.05
N GLY A 216 4.18 3.51 9.34
CA GLY A 216 3.62 4.62 8.56
C GLY A 216 4.51 5.86 8.53
N LEU A 217 5.20 6.17 9.64
CA LEU A 217 6.17 7.26 9.75
C LEU A 217 7.56 6.95 9.17
N GLY A 218 7.82 5.73 8.68
CA GLY A 218 9.16 5.30 8.24
C GLY A 218 10.19 5.16 9.37
N ASP A 219 9.77 5.15 10.64
CA ASP A 219 10.59 5.01 11.84
C ASP A 219 10.96 3.53 12.09
N LEU A 220 11.57 2.90 11.08
CA LEU A 220 11.88 1.46 11.06
C LEU A 220 12.70 1.01 12.29
N LYS A 221 13.54 1.89 12.83
CA LYS A 221 14.31 1.63 14.05
C LYS A 221 13.42 1.48 15.28
N SER A 222 12.46 2.38 15.47
CA SER A 222 11.51 2.29 16.59
C SER A 222 10.49 1.17 16.37
N SER A 223 10.14 0.86 15.11
CA SER A 223 9.33 -0.29 14.74
C SER A 223 10.00 -1.61 15.15
N THR A 224 11.24 -1.88 14.73
CA THR A 224 12.00 -3.07 15.16
C THR A 224 12.04 -3.23 16.68
N ALA A 225 12.38 -2.16 17.41
CA ALA A 225 12.39 -2.18 18.87
C ALA A 225 11.00 -2.44 19.49
N ALA A 226 9.91 -2.03 18.82
CA ALA A 226 8.55 -2.32 19.25
C ALA A 226 8.11 -3.77 18.93
N VAL A 227 8.55 -4.33 17.80
CA VAL A 227 8.34 -5.76 17.43
C VAL A 227 9.05 -6.68 18.41
N GLU A 228 10.35 -6.45 18.67
CA GLU A 228 11.13 -7.19 19.67
C GLU A 228 10.48 -7.14 21.05
N LYS A 229 10.04 -5.94 21.46
CA LYS A 229 9.38 -5.73 22.75
C LYS A 229 8.00 -6.38 22.83
N TYR A 230 7.24 -6.40 21.73
CA TYR A 230 5.97 -7.11 21.63
C TYR A 230 6.18 -8.62 21.77
N ALA A 231 7.12 -9.21 21.02
CA ALA A 231 7.46 -10.63 21.12
C ALA A 231 7.93 -11.03 22.52
N ALA A 232 8.76 -10.20 23.17
CA ALA A 232 9.23 -10.43 24.54
C ALA A 232 8.13 -10.33 25.62
N LEU A 233 7.06 -9.56 25.39
CA LEU A 233 5.92 -9.43 26.31
C LEU A 233 4.77 -10.40 25.99
N ARG A 234 4.63 -10.84 24.73
CA ARG A 234 3.48 -11.58 24.21
C ARG A 234 3.90 -12.59 23.13
N ALA A 235 4.80 -13.50 23.48
CA ALA A 235 5.25 -14.56 22.58
C ALA A 235 4.08 -15.43 22.09
N GLY A 236 3.82 -15.44 20.78
CA GLY A 236 2.74 -16.22 20.17
C GLY A 236 2.62 -15.99 18.67
N VAL A 237 1.60 -16.59 18.06
CA VAL A 237 1.34 -16.46 16.62
C VAL A 237 1.13 -15.00 16.18
N PRO A 238 0.42 -14.13 16.94
CA PRO A 238 0.37 -12.71 16.65
C PRO A 238 1.73 -11.99 16.65
N SER A 239 2.64 -12.33 17.57
CA SER A 239 3.97 -11.69 17.59
C SER A 239 4.85 -12.19 16.45
N LEU A 240 4.82 -13.49 16.15
CA LEU A 240 5.54 -14.07 15.00
C LEU A 240 5.07 -13.45 13.68
N GLY A 241 3.76 -13.18 13.53
CA GLY A 241 3.22 -12.47 12.37
C GLY A 241 3.88 -11.09 12.18
N ARG A 242 3.99 -10.30 13.25
CA ARG A 242 4.68 -8.99 13.23
C ARG A 242 6.19 -9.10 13.01
N THR A 243 6.83 -10.15 13.52
CA THR A 243 8.26 -10.41 13.27
C THR A 243 8.52 -10.81 11.81
N ALA A 244 7.64 -11.62 11.21
CA ALA A 244 7.74 -11.95 9.78
C ALA A 244 7.53 -10.73 8.87
N GLU A 245 6.59 -9.83 9.23
CA GLU A 245 6.44 -8.51 8.57
C GLU A 245 7.73 -7.68 8.69
N MET A 246 8.25 -7.50 9.90
CA MET A 246 9.49 -6.75 10.13
C MET A 246 10.69 -7.26 9.31
N TYR A 247 10.81 -8.58 9.13
CA TYR A 247 11.85 -9.18 8.29
C TYR A 247 11.58 -8.97 6.79
N ARG A 248 10.33 -9.11 6.34
CA ARG A 248 9.88 -8.83 4.96
C ARG A 248 10.18 -7.39 4.56
N ASP A 249 9.77 -6.43 5.39
CA ASP A 249 9.98 -4.98 5.22
C ASP A 249 11.48 -4.63 5.17
N ARG A 250 12.37 -5.50 5.69
CA ARG A 250 13.83 -5.39 5.65
C ARG A 250 14.50 -6.10 4.47
N GLY A 251 13.73 -6.81 3.64
CA GLY A 251 14.25 -7.69 2.60
C GLY A 251 14.87 -9.00 3.11
N TRP A 252 14.72 -9.34 4.39
CA TRP A 252 15.24 -10.58 5.00
C TRP A 252 14.27 -11.74 4.73
N ARG A 253 14.14 -12.08 3.44
CA ARG A 253 13.09 -12.97 2.88
C ARG A 253 13.05 -14.35 3.53
N GLU A 254 14.21 -14.96 3.79
CA GLU A 254 14.27 -16.31 4.37
C GLU A 254 13.91 -16.32 5.86
N ASP A 255 14.31 -15.30 6.63
CA ASP A 255 13.89 -15.13 8.03
C ASP A 255 12.38 -14.83 8.12
N ALA A 256 11.85 -14.02 7.19
CA ALA A 256 10.42 -13.75 7.08
C ALA A 256 9.63 -15.04 6.79
N LEU A 257 10.08 -15.85 5.83
CA LEU A 257 9.48 -17.12 5.46
C LEU A 257 9.53 -18.13 6.62
N ALA A 258 10.69 -18.33 7.24
CA ALA A 258 10.85 -19.23 8.38
C ALA A 258 9.94 -18.83 9.55
N THR A 259 9.85 -17.52 9.85
CA THR A 259 9.00 -16.99 10.93
C THR A 259 7.51 -17.12 10.59
N ALA A 260 7.11 -16.85 9.34
CA ALA A 260 5.73 -17.05 8.87
C ALA A 260 5.32 -18.53 8.89
N GLN A 261 6.25 -19.45 8.59
CA GLN A 261 6.02 -20.89 8.64
C GLN A 261 5.89 -21.39 10.08
N ASP A 262 6.70 -20.90 11.03
CA ASP A 262 6.52 -21.21 12.45
C ASP A 262 5.17 -20.66 12.98
N ALA A 263 4.80 -19.43 12.60
CA ALA A 263 3.49 -18.86 12.91
C ALA A 263 2.34 -19.74 12.36
N ALA A 264 2.45 -20.20 11.11
CA ALA A 264 1.48 -21.10 10.49
C ALA A 264 1.44 -22.48 11.16
N ASN A 265 2.56 -22.99 11.66
CA ASN A 265 2.63 -24.28 12.36
C ASN A 265 2.06 -24.20 13.78
N ARG A 266 2.16 -23.04 14.43
CA ARG A 266 1.72 -22.79 15.81
C ARG A 266 0.30 -22.23 15.92
N ALA A 267 -0.32 -21.83 14.80
CA ALA A 267 -1.69 -21.34 14.73
C ALA A 267 -2.71 -22.36 15.27
N LYS A 268 -3.56 -21.94 16.21
CA LYS A 268 -4.53 -22.82 16.90
C LYS A 268 -5.97 -22.60 16.44
N THR A 269 -6.28 -21.41 15.93
CA THR A 269 -7.60 -21.08 15.37
C THR A 269 -7.58 -21.05 13.84
N PRO A 270 -8.72 -21.31 13.16
CA PRO A 270 -8.83 -21.18 11.71
C PRO A 270 -8.45 -19.77 11.21
N ALA A 271 -8.84 -18.72 11.94
CA ALA A 271 -8.52 -17.33 11.59
C ALA A 271 -7.01 -17.04 11.64
N GLU A 272 -6.31 -17.48 12.69
CA GLU A 272 -4.84 -17.37 12.76
C GLU A 272 -4.16 -18.17 11.64
N LYS A 273 -4.63 -19.40 11.40
CA LYS A 273 -4.03 -20.28 10.37
C LYS A 273 -4.23 -19.70 8.97
N ALA A 274 -5.41 -19.16 8.66
CA ALA A 274 -5.68 -18.47 7.40
C ALA A 274 -4.81 -17.20 7.24
N ALA A 275 -4.68 -16.38 8.29
CA ALA A 275 -3.83 -15.18 8.25
C ALA A 275 -2.33 -15.51 8.09
N CYS A 276 -1.84 -16.63 8.65
CA CYS A 276 -0.46 -17.06 8.46
C CYS A 276 -0.23 -17.64 7.06
N LEU A 277 -1.15 -18.48 6.56
CA LEU A 277 -1.11 -19.00 5.19
C LEU A 277 -1.22 -17.90 4.13
N SER A 278 -2.00 -16.83 4.40
CA SER A 278 -2.02 -15.65 3.52
C SER A 278 -0.65 -15.00 3.43
N ARG A 279 0.04 -14.78 4.56
CA ARG A 279 1.37 -14.16 4.59
C ARG A 279 2.47 -15.02 3.95
N LEU A 280 2.31 -16.35 3.93
CA LEU A 280 3.13 -17.24 3.11
C LEU A 280 2.86 -17.02 1.61
N GLY A 281 1.61 -16.80 1.21
CA GLY A 281 1.24 -16.39 -0.15
C GLY A 281 1.75 -15.00 -0.54
N ASP A 282 1.73 -14.03 0.38
CA ASP A 282 2.29 -12.69 0.18
C ASP A 282 3.82 -12.76 -0.08
N LEU A 283 4.54 -13.59 0.69
CA LEU A 283 5.98 -13.81 0.51
C LEU A 283 6.31 -14.56 -0.79
N ALA A 284 5.54 -15.59 -1.16
CA ALA A 284 5.70 -16.29 -2.43
C ALA A 284 5.46 -15.35 -3.64
N TRP A 285 4.43 -14.50 -3.56
CA TRP A 285 4.18 -13.46 -4.55
C TRP A 285 5.38 -12.52 -4.71
N GLU A 286 5.98 -12.04 -3.61
CA GLU A 286 7.12 -11.13 -3.67
C GLU A 286 8.42 -11.74 -4.19
N ARG A 287 8.51 -13.08 -4.24
CA ARG A 287 9.61 -13.83 -4.87
C ARG A 287 9.38 -14.17 -6.34
N GLY A 288 8.23 -13.82 -6.91
CA GLY A 288 7.87 -14.21 -8.28
C GLY A 288 7.48 -15.69 -8.38
N GLU A 289 6.85 -16.25 -7.35
CA GLU A 289 6.40 -17.65 -7.28
C GLU A 289 4.85 -17.73 -7.30
N PRO A 290 4.17 -17.31 -8.39
CA PRO A 290 2.72 -17.16 -8.40
C PRO A 290 1.97 -18.49 -8.21
N GLU A 291 2.50 -19.64 -8.64
CA GLU A 291 1.91 -20.95 -8.38
C GLU A 291 1.87 -21.29 -6.88
N GLU A 292 2.97 -21.05 -6.16
CA GLU A 292 3.05 -21.28 -4.71
C GLU A 292 2.20 -20.26 -3.95
N ALA A 293 2.16 -19.00 -4.41
CA ALA A 293 1.24 -18.01 -3.89
C ALA A 293 -0.23 -18.48 -4.01
N VAL A 294 -0.66 -18.96 -5.19
CA VAL A 294 -1.99 -19.55 -5.39
C VAL A 294 -2.23 -20.77 -4.49
N ALA A 295 -1.21 -21.61 -4.25
CA ALA A 295 -1.32 -22.76 -3.36
C ALA A 295 -1.54 -22.35 -1.88
N GLN A 296 -0.77 -21.36 -1.38
CA GLN A 296 -0.84 -20.86 0.00
C GLN A 296 -2.12 -20.05 0.26
N TYR A 297 -2.49 -19.12 -0.62
CA TYR A 297 -3.79 -18.45 -0.52
C TYR A 297 -4.95 -19.45 -0.66
N GLY A 298 -4.81 -20.47 -1.52
CA GLY A 298 -5.75 -21.58 -1.61
C GLY A 298 -5.87 -22.38 -0.31
N ALA A 299 -4.79 -22.55 0.45
CA ALA A 299 -4.79 -23.18 1.77
C ALA A 299 -5.45 -22.29 2.84
N ALA A 300 -5.22 -20.98 2.79
CA ALA A 300 -5.92 -20.02 3.63
C ALA A 300 -7.44 -20.08 3.37
N LEU A 301 -7.87 -20.07 2.10
CA LEU A 301 -9.29 -20.12 1.72
C LEU A 301 -9.98 -21.46 1.95
N ARG A 302 -9.23 -22.57 2.05
CA ARG A 302 -9.75 -23.85 2.58
C ARG A 302 -10.01 -23.80 4.09
N THR A 303 -9.31 -22.92 4.80
CA THR A 303 -9.38 -22.75 6.27
C THR A 303 -10.44 -21.71 6.67
N ASP A 304 -10.47 -20.56 5.99
CA ASP A 304 -11.51 -19.54 6.07
C ASP A 304 -11.89 -19.06 4.66
N ARG A 305 -13.06 -19.49 4.18
CA ARG A 305 -13.61 -19.13 2.86
C ARG A 305 -13.99 -17.64 2.73
N ALA A 306 -13.98 -16.87 3.81
CA ALA A 306 -14.30 -15.44 3.82
C ALA A 306 -13.04 -14.55 3.95
N HIS A 307 -11.84 -15.13 3.96
CA HIS A 307 -10.58 -14.39 4.14
C HIS A 307 -10.23 -13.53 2.91
N HIS A 308 -10.79 -12.31 2.87
CA HIS A 308 -10.72 -11.38 1.73
C HIS A 308 -9.30 -11.09 1.23
N ALA A 309 -8.30 -11.06 2.12
CA ALA A 309 -6.91 -10.82 1.75
C ALA A 309 -6.34 -11.96 0.90
N SER A 310 -6.72 -13.21 1.18
CA SER A 310 -6.31 -14.36 0.36
C SER A 310 -7.15 -14.50 -0.91
N LEU A 311 -8.35 -13.91 -0.98
CA LEU A 311 -9.06 -13.78 -2.26
C LEU A 311 -8.31 -12.80 -3.18
N ALA A 312 -8.02 -11.58 -2.70
CA ALA A 312 -7.27 -10.59 -3.50
C ALA A 312 -5.85 -11.05 -3.85
N GLY A 313 -5.10 -11.60 -2.90
CA GLY A 313 -3.76 -12.13 -3.16
C GLY A 313 -3.77 -13.29 -4.16
N ARG A 314 -4.74 -14.21 -4.07
CA ARG A 314 -4.90 -15.27 -5.07
C ARG A 314 -5.30 -14.72 -6.42
N ALA A 315 -6.15 -13.70 -6.49
CA ALA A 315 -6.51 -13.04 -7.74
C ALA A 315 -5.28 -12.44 -8.44
N ARG A 316 -4.41 -11.72 -7.71
CA ARG A 316 -3.16 -11.16 -8.22
C ARG A 316 -2.25 -12.25 -8.81
N ALA A 317 -2.05 -13.34 -8.06
CA ALA A 317 -1.24 -14.47 -8.50
C ALA A 317 -1.87 -15.26 -9.67
N LEU A 318 -3.21 -15.36 -9.73
CA LEU A 318 -3.94 -15.94 -10.87
C LEU A 318 -3.80 -15.10 -12.13
N ALA A 319 -3.82 -13.76 -12.02
CA ALA A 319 -3.61 -12.86 -13.14
C ALA A 319 -2.21 -13.04 -13.75
N ALA A 320 -1.17 -13.11 -12.91
CA ALA A 320 0.20 -13.41 -13.34
C ALA A 320 0.37 -14.78 -14.05
N LEU A 321 -0.53 -15.73 -13.78
CA LEU A 321 -0.60 -17.05 -14.44
C LEU A 321 -1.50 -17.05 -15.70
N GLY A 322 -2.00 -15.88 -16.14
CA GLY A 322 -2.96 -15.78 -17.25
C GLY A 322 -4.35 -16.34 -16.94
N ARG A 323 -4.64 -16.70 -15.69
CA ARG A 323 -5.94 -17.25 -15.22
C ARG A 323 -6.90 -16.11 -14.85
N THR A 324 -7.01 -15.16 -15.77
CA THR A 324 -7.70 -13.87 -15.64
C THR A 324 -9.15 -14.01 -15.20
N ASP A 325 -9.84 -14.99 -15.77
CA ASP A 325 -11.21 -15.40 -15.46
C ASP A 325 -11.43 -15.76 -13.97
N GLU A 326 -10.46 -16.45 -13.37
CA GLU A 326 -10.48 -16.78 -11.94
C GLU A 326 -10.04 -15.58 -11.08
N ALA A 327 -9.08 -14.78 -11.57
CA ALA A 327 -8.64 -13.56 -10.91
C ALA A 327 -9.77 -12.53 -10.74
N GLN A 328 -10.53 -12.24 -11.81
CA GLN A 328 -11.67 -11.33 -11.73
C GLN A 328 -12.73 -11.82 -10.72
N ARG A 329 -13.06 -13.12 -10.74
CA ARG A 329 -14.00 -13.72 -9.77
C ARG A 329 -13.51 -13.58 -8.32
N ASP A 330 -12.23 -13.79 -8.08
CA ASP A 330 -11.64 -13.67 -6.73
C ASP A 330 -11.54 -12.21 -6.25
N TYR A 331 -11.16 -11.24 -7.09
CA TYR A 331 -11.21 -9.81 -6.72
C TYR A 331 -12.65 -9.34 -6.46
N GLN A 332 -13.61 -9.74 -7.28
CA GLN A 332 -15.03 -9.44 -7.07
C GLN A 332 -15.54 -10.06 -5.75
N ALA A 333 -15.13 -11.29 -5.44
CA ALA A 333 -15.44 -11.92 -4.16
C ALA A 333 -14.75 -11.22 -2.97
N ALA A 334 -13.50 -10.77 -3.12
CA ALA A 334 -12.78 -10.00 -2.10
C ALA A 334 -13.52 -8.68 -1.79
N LEU A 335 -13.85 -7.90 -2.83
CA LEU A 335 -14.60 -6.65 -2.72
C LEU A 335 -16.01 -6.85 -2.13
N ALA A 336 -16.67 -7.97 -2.42
CA ALA A 336 -17.96 -8.35 -1.84
C ALA A 336 -17.87 -8.81 -0.36
N LYS A 337 -16.67 -9.10 0.16
CA LYS A 337 -16.42 -9.34 1.60
C LYS A 337 -15.89 -8.11 2.32
N SER A 338 -15.10 -7.28 1.63
CA SER A 338 -14.48 -6.08 2.17
C SER A 338 -14.17 -5.11 1.01
N PRO A 339 -14.93 -4.02 0.83
CA PRO A 339 -14.78 -3.10 -0.29
C PRO A 339 -13.59 -2.15 -0.10
N ARG A 340 -12.37 -2.71 0.01
CA ARG A 340 -11.12 -1.98 0.18
C ARG A 340 -10.73 -1.25 -1.10
N PRO A 341 -10.40 0.06 -1.06
CA PRO A 341 -9.88 0.81 -2.19
C PRO A 341 -8.66 0.15 -2.88
N ALA A 342 -7.73 -0.45 -2.13
CA ALA A 342 -6.58 -1.16 -2.73
C ALA A 342 -6.99 -2.29 -3.69
N TYR A 343 -7.98 -3.11 -3.31
CA TYR A 343 -8.53 -4.15 -4.20
C TYR A 343 -9.35 -3.56 -5.37
N MET A 344 -9.74 -2.28 -5.29
CA MET A 344 -10.38 -1.60 -6.41
C MET A 344 -9.35 -1.16 -7.45
N LEU A 345 -8.19 -0.66 -7.00
CA LEU A 345 -7.04 -0.33 -7.86
C LEU A 345 -6.53 -1.57 -8.61
N GLU A 346 -6.15 -2.62 -7.88
CA GLU A 346 -5.59 -3.85 -8.46
C GLU A 346 -6.51 -4.54 -9.47
N LEU A 347 -7.85 -4.38 -9.32
CA LEU A 347 -8.83 -4.88 -10.29
C LEU A 347 -8.99 -3.94 -11.50
N GLY A 348 -8.84 -2.62 -11.32
CA GLY A 348 -8.85 -1.67 -12.44
C GLY A 348 -7.62 -1.86 -13.34
N GLU A 349 -6.45 -2.03 -12.73
CA GLU A 349 -5.19 -2.31 -13.42
C GLU A 349 -5.23 -3.66 -14.15
N LEU A 350 -5.91 -4.66 -13.57
CA LEU A 350 -6.21 -5.91 -14.27
C LEU A 350 -7.12 -5.67 -15.49
N TYR A 351 -8.20 -4.88 -15.36
CA TYR A 351 -9.08 -4.58 -16.50
C TYR A 351 -8.34 -3.82 -17.61
N GLU A 352 -7.47 -2.86 -17.25
CA GLU A 352 -6.64 -2.10 -18.17
C GLU A 352 -5.63 -2.98 -18.92
N SER A 353 -4.91 -3.86 -18.21
CA SER A 353 -3.99 -4.84 -18.83
C SER A 353 -4.66 -5.85 -19.78
N LEU A 354 -5.99 -5.93 -19.75
CA LEU A 354 -6.82 -6.78 -20.61
C LEU A 354 -7.50 -6.00 -21.75
N GLY A 355 -7.30 -4.68 -21.86
CA GLY A 355 -8.00 -3.82 -22.83
C GLY A 355 -9.50 -3.71 -22.57
N LEU A 356 -9.93 -3.86 -21.31
CA LEU A 356 -11.33 -3.76 -20.88
C LEU A 356 -11.61 -2.32 -20.38
N ASP A 357 -11.32 -1.34 -21.24
CA ASP A 357 -11.29 0.09 -20.93
C ASP A 357 -12.54 0.59 -20.19
N GLY A 358 -13.73 0.15 -20.62
CA GLY A 358 -15.01 0.52 -20.01
C GLY A 358 -15.18 0.00 -18.57
N ASP A 359 -14.67 -1.20 -18.28
CA ASP A 359 -14.68 -1.76 -16.93
C ASP A 359 -13.58 -1.14 -16.06
N SER A 360 -12.40 -0.85 -16.62
CA SER A 360 -11.33 -0.11 -15.92
C SER A 360 -11.79 1.30 -15.51
N VAL A 361 -12.31 2.11 -16.44
CA VAL A 361 -12.80 3.47 -16.16
C VAL A 361 -13.94 3.47 -15.14
N ASN A 362 -14.86 2.50 -15.20
CA ASN A 362 -15.90 2.31 -14.19
C ASN A 362 -15.29 1.98 -12.82
N GLN A 363 -14.32 1.06 -12.78
CA GLN A 363 -13.67 0.59 -11.57
C GLN A 363 -12.82 1.70 -10.90
N TYR A 364 -12.06 2.48 -11.67
CA TYR A 364 -11.36 3.68 -11.19
C TYR A 364 -12.33 4.79 -10.74
N THR A 365 -13.49 4.93 -11.39
CA THR A 365 -14.56 5.84 -10.92
C THR A 365 -15.13 5.39 -9.56
N ARG A 366 -15.19 4.08 -9.30
CA ARG A 366 -15.58 3.52 -7.98
C ARG A 366 -14.48 3.73 -6.93
N LEU A 367 -13.21 3.58 -7.31
CA LEU A 367 -12.05 3.87 -6.47
C LEU A 367 -12.04 5.32 -5.98
N ARG A 368 -12.08 6.32 -6.88
CA ARG A 368 -12.14 7.76 -6.52
C ARG A 368 -13.28 8.07 -5.55
N LYS A 369 -14.46 7.48 -5.75
CA LYS A 369 -15.63 7.62 -4.85
C LYS A 369 -15.43 6.96 -3.49
N ALA A 370 -14.74 5.81 -3.44
CA ALA A 370 -14.43 5.12 -2.18
C ALA A 370 -13.41 5.89 -1.33
N LEU A 371 -12.33 6.39 -1.96
CA LEU A 371 -11.30 7.23 -1.35
C LEU A 371 -11.91 8.54 -0.80
N SER A 372 -12.68 9.26 -1.63
CA SER A 372 -13.38 10.47 -1.20
C SER A 372 -14.32 10.23 -0.01
N ARG A 373 -15.07 9.10 0.00
CA ARG A 373 -15.92 8.72 1.15
C ARG A 373 -15.06 8.48 2.40
N ALA A 374 -13.93 7.80 2.29
CA ALA A 374 -13.03 7.53 3.41
C ALA A 374 -12.46 8.84 4.01
N GLY A 375 -12.03 9.78 3.15
CA GLY A 375 -11.63 11.13 3.54
C GLY A 375 -12.70 11.88 4.34
N THR A 376 -13.96 11.88 3.88
CA THR A 376 -15.09 12.49 4.64
C THR A 376 -15.41 11.78 5.97
N GLN A 377 -14.88 10.57 6.20
CA GLN A 377 -14.97 9.82 7.46
C GLN A 377 -13.70 9.96 8.33
N GLY A 378 -12.77 10.83 7.90
CA GLY A 378 -11.54 11.16 8.60
C GLY A 378 -10.45 10.09 8.46
N VAL A 379 -10.48 9.27 7.39
CA VAL A 379 -9.38 8.39 7.00
C VAL A 379 -8.55 9.12 5.95
N ASP A 380 -7.27 9.31 6.25
CA ASP A 380 -6.28 9.67 5.25
C ASP A 380 -6.07 8.49 4.29
N GLU A 381 -6.23 8.73 2.98
CA GLU A 381 -5.94 7.77 1.92
C GLU A 381 -4.96 8.38 0.88
N ALA A 382 -4.25 9.46 1.23
CA ALA A 382 -3.41 10.26 0.35
C ALA A 382 -2.35 9.43 -0.38
N LEU A 383 -1.70 8.48 0.31
CA LEU A 383 -0.77 7.52 -0.30
C LEU A 383 -1.42 6.65 -1.39
N LEU A 384 -2.67 6.23 -1.22
CA LEU A 384 -3.36 5.39 -2.21
C LEU A 384 -3.97 6.21 -3.35
N LEU A 385 -4.51 7.40 -3.04
CA LEU A 385 -4.96 8.36 -4.04
C LEU A 385 -3.79 8.80 -4.93
N GLY A 386 -2.69 9.26 -4.34
CA GLY A 386 -1.51 9.75 -5.05
C GLY A 386 -0.86 8.69 -5.95
N ARG A 387 -0.71 7.44 -5.49
CA ARG A 387 -0.24 6.35 -6.38
C ARG A 387 -1.15 6.15 -7.59
N PHE A 388 -2.47 6.16 -7.37
CA PHE A 388 -3.45 5.96 -8.42
C PHE A 388 -3.48 7.13 -9.41
N GLU A 389 -3.49 8.38 -8.94
CA GLU A 389 -3.47 9.56 -9.82
C GLU A 389 -2.13 9.69 -10.58
N ALA A 390 -0.99 9.41 -9.93
CA ALA A 390 0.33 9.38 -10.58
C ALA A 390 0.41 8.36 -11.73
N ALA A 391 -0.21 7.19 -11.57
CA ALA A 391 -0.22 6.14 -12.58
C ALA A 391 -1.30 6.34 -13.66
N HIS A 392 -2.51 6.75 -13.26
CA HIS A 392 -3.76 6.60 -14.02
C HIS A 392 -4.62 7.88 -14.10
N GLY A 393 -4.05 9.04 -13.75
CA GLY A 393 -4.79 10.29 -13.65
C GLY A 393 -3.89 11.53 -13.63
N ASP A 394 -4.11 12.40 -12.64
CA ASP A 394 -3.40 13.68 -12.53
C ASP A 394 -2.11 13.55 -11.70
N ALA A 395 -0.97 13.50 -12.40
CA ALA A 395 0.33 13.36 -11.77
C ALA A 395 0.80 14.62 -11.01
N ASP A 396 0.36 15.82 -11.41
CA ASP A 396 0.69 17.06 -10.70
C ASP A 396 -0.06 17.11 -9.36
N ALA A 397 -1.36 16.80 -9.38
CA ALA A 397 -2.15 16.67 -8.15
C ALA A 397 -1.62 15.57 -7.22
N ALA A 398 -1.10 14.46 -7.78
CA ALA A 398 -0.43 13.43 -7.00
C ALA A 398 0.86 13.94 -6.32
N VAL A 399 1.64 14.79 -6.98
CA VAL A 399 2.83 15.43 -6.38
C VAL A 399 2.44 16.36 -5.24
N GLU A 400 1.38 17.17 -5.37
CA GLU A 400 0.92 18.06 -4.30
C GLU A 400 0.51 17.27 -3.04
N GLU A 401 -0.37 16.28 -3.20
CA GLU A 401 -0.90 15.46 -2.11
C GLU A 401 0.22 14.65 -1.41
N LEU A 402 1.06 13.96 -2.17
CA LEU A 402 2.14 13.11 -1.61
C LEU A 402 3.29 13.93 -1.00
N ARG A 403 3.50 15.17 -1.44
CA ARG A 403 4.47 16.09 -0.81
C ARG A 403 3.92 16.63 0.52
N ALA A 404 2.63 16.94 0.62
CA ALA A 404 1.99 17.32 1.87
C ALA A 404 2.14 16.19 2.93
N GLU A 405 1.89 14.95 2.55
CA GLU A 405 2.12 13.76 3.38
C GLU A 405 3.56 13.62 3.87
N TRP A 406 4.51 13.83 2.97
CA TRP A 406 5.94 13.79 3.30
C TRP A 406 6.34 14.86 4.31
N ASP A 407 5.74 16.05 4.24
CA ASP A 407 6.01 17.16 5.15
C ASP A 407 5.25 17.08 6.48
N LEU A 408 4.07 16.45 6.51
CA LEU A 408 3.40 16.00 7.75
C LEU A 408 4.22 14.92 8.50
N GLY A 409 5.10 14.22 7.78
CA GLY A 409 6.09 13.31 8.36
C GLY A 409 5.84 11.83 8.11
N HIS A 410 4.93 11.48 7.19
CA HIS A 410 4.63 10.10 6.79
C HIS A 410 5.73 9.52 5.88
N ARG A 411 6.98 9.51 6.37
CA ARG A 411 8.21 9.29 5.58
C ARG A 411 8.58 7.82 5.37
N SER A 412 7.58 6.98 5.14
CA SER A 412 7.76 5.57 4.79
C SER A 412 8.33 5.38 3.39
N ALA A 413 8.91 4.20 3.12
CA ALA A 413 9.39 3.83 1.79
C ALA A 413 8.28 3.88 0.72
N ALA A 414 7.02 3.58 1.10
CA ALA A 414 5.88 3.61 0.19
C ALA A 414 5.46 5.04 -0.22
N VAL A 415 5.58 6.02 0.68
CA VAL A 415 5.34 7.44 0.33
C VAL A 415 6.51 8.00 -0.47
N ALA A 416 7.75 7.60 -0.17
CA ALA A 416 8.91 7.94 -0.99
C ALA A 416 8.78 7.39 -2.43
N ASP A 417 8.36 6.12 -2.58
CA ASP A 417 8.10 5.49 -3.87
C ASP A 417 7.02 6.23 -4.66
N ALA A 418 5.87 6.45 -4.03
CA ALA A 418 4.73 7.13 -4.65
C ALA A 418 5.08 8.56 -5.07
N LEU A 419 5.78 9.34 -4.22
CA LEU A 419 6.17 10.71 -4.53
C LEU A 419 7.24 10.75 -5.62
N GLY A 420 8.22 9.84 -5.61
CA GLY A 420 9.20 9.69 -6.69
C GLY A 420 8.53 9.36 -8.03
N TRP A 421 7.56 8.43 -8.04
CA TRP A 421 6.81 8.09 -9.24
C TRP A 421 5.91 9.24 -9.72
N ALA A 422 5.22 9.94 -8.82
CA ALA A 422 4.43 11.13 -9.16
C ALA A 422 5.30 12.22 -9.79
N LEU A 423 6.46 12.52 -9.19
CA LEU A 423 7.43 13.49 -9.73
C LEU A 423 7.90 13.08 -11.13
N HIS A 424 8.30 11.83 -11.32
CA HIS A 424 8.66 11.30 -12.64
C HIS A 424 7.53 11.45 -13.67
N ARG A 425 6.30 11.15 -13.28
CA ARG A 425 5.10 11.19 -14.13
C ARG A 425 4.62 12.62 -14.44
N SER A 426 4.91 13.60 -13.57
CA SER A 426 4.77 15.05 -13.84
C SER A 426 5.88 15.60 -14.76
N GLY A 427 6.98 14.85 -14.92
CA GLY A 427 8.15 15.21 -15.73
C GLY A 427 9.38 15.64 -14.94
N ASP A 428 9.24 15.97 -13.65
CA ASP A 428 10.36 16.28 -12.74
C ASP A 428 11.10 15.01 -12.29
N SER A 429 11.80 14.38 -13.25
CA SER A 429 12.63 13.19 -12.98
C SER A 429 13.89 13.51 -12.17
N ASP A 430 14.35 14.77 -12.15
CA ASP A 430 15.50 15.19 -11.34
C ASP A 430 15.16 15.17 -9.84
N SER A 431 14.03 15.77 -9.43
CA SER A 431 13.54 15.66 -8.04
C SER A 431 13.13 14.23 -7.69
N ALA A 432 12.58 13.47 -8.64
CA ALA A 432 12.13 12.09 -8.41
C ALA A 432 13.24 11.16 -7.90
N LEU A 433 14.50 11.40 -8.30
CA LEU A 433 15.63 10.50 -8.04
C LEU A 433 15.93 10.32 -6.54
N GLU A 434 15.84 11.38 -5.72
CA GLU A 434 16.06 11.25 -4.27
C GLU A 434 15.02 10.32 -3.63
N TYR A 435 13.75 10.54 -3.94
CA TYR A 435 12.63 9.80 -3.37
C TYR A 435 12.61 8.34 -3.84
N ALA A 436 12.83 8.08 -5.14
CA ALA A 436 12.90 6.73 -5.70
C ALA A 436 14.12 5.94 -5.17
N GLN A 437 15.28 6.57 -5.02
CA GLN A 437 16.46 5.91 -4.43
C GLN A 437 16.19 5.58 -2.96
N ARG A 438 15.61 6.52 -2.20
CA ARG A 438 15.25 6.33 -0.80
C ARG A 438 14.21 5.22 -0.59
N ALA A 439 13.27 5.04 -1.53
CA ALA A 439 12.31 3.95 -1.51
C ALA A 439 13.01 2.58 -1.61
N VAL A 440 13.96 2.43 -2.54
CA VAL A 440 14.76 1.19 -2.69
C VAL A 440 15.68 0.97 -1.47
N ASP A 441 16.33 2.03 -0.95
CA ASP A 441 17.23 1.94 0.20
C ASP A 441 16.55 1.55 1.52
N THR A 442 15.24 1.85 1.66
CA THR A 442 14.50 1.69 2.93
C THR A 442 13.31 0.73 2.87
N GLY A 443 12.84 0.35 1.67
CA GLY A 443 11.66 -0.49 1.44
C GLY A 443 11.94 -1.98 1.26
N GLY A 444 13.17 -2.43 1.49
CA GLY A 444 13.58 -3.81 1.28
C GLY A 444 13.62 -4.21 -0.20
N GLN A 445 13.57 -5.51 -0.47
CA GLN A 445 13.59 -6.03 -1.85
C GLN A 445 12.19 -6.00 -2.46
N ASN A 446 11.82 -4.86 -3.08
CA ASN A 446 10.55 -4.64 -3.74
C ASN A 446 10.76 -4.39 -5.26
N ALA A 447 10.02 -5.14 -6.10
CA ALA A 447 10.14 -5.04 -7.55
C ALA A 447 9.62 -3.72 -8.13
N SER A 448 8.50 -3.19 -7.62
CA SER A 448 7.95 -1.90 -8.08
C SER A 448 8.91 -0.74 -7.79
N TYR A 449 9.53 -0.72 -6.60
CA TYR A 449 10.46 0.35 -6.21
C TYR A 449 11.71 0.35 -7.11
N ALA A 450 12.24 -0.84 -7.41
CA ALA A 450 13.34 -1.01 -8.36
C ALA A 450 12.93 -0.63 -9.80
N TYR A 451 11.69 -0.90 -10.21
CA TYR A 451 11.17 -0.47 -11.51
C TYR A 451 11.05 1.06 -11.61
N HIS A 452 10.41 1.73 -10.64
CA HIS A 452 10.25 3.18 -10.63
C HIS A 452 11.60 3.90 -10.64
N LEU A 453 12.55 3.47 -9.78
CA LEU A 453 13.92 4.00 -9.79
C LEU A 453 14.63 3.76 -11.13
N GLY A 454 14.44 2.59 -11.74
CA GLY A 454 14.98 2.26 -13.06
C GLY A 454 14.41 3.13 -14.18
N MET A 455 13.13 3.49 -14.12
CA MET A 455 12.47 4.39 -15.07
C MET A 455 12.89 5.86 -14.89
N VAL A 456 13.03 6.33 -13.64
CA VAL A 456 13.61 7.65 -13.33
C VAL A 456 15.03 7.76 -13.91
N GLN A 457 15.89 6.79 -13.61
CA GLN A 457 17.27 6.77 -14.11
C GLN A 457 17.33 6.68 -15.65
N ARG A 458 16.38 5.97 -16.29
CA ARG A 458 16.25 5.93 -17.76
C ARG A 458 15.91 7.31 -18.33
N ALA A 459 15.01 8.06 -17.71
CA ALA A 459 14.66 9.42 -18.16
C ALA A 459 15.83 10.40 -18.00
N LEU A 460 16.58 10.29 -16.90
CA LEU A 460 17.82 11.04 -16.66
C LEU A 460 19.01 10.56 -17.52
N SER A 461 18.79 9.64 -18.47
CA SER A 461 19.81 9.04 -19.34
C SER A 461 20.92 8.27 -18.61
N ASP A 462 20.73 7.93 -17.34
CA ASP A 462 21.66 7.14 -16.52
C ASP A 462 21.45 5.63 -16.79
N PHE A 463 21.67 5.24 -18.04
CA PHE A 463 21.30 3.92 -18.59
C PHE A 463 22.01 2.73 -17.93
N GLY A 464 23.10 2.97 -17.19
CA GLY A 464 23.85 1.93 -16.47
C GLY A 464 23.09 1.46 -15.21
N PRO A 465 22.87 2.34 -14.22
CA PRO A 465 21.98 2.14 -13.08
C PRO A 465 20.55 1.76 -13.49
N ALA A 466 19.94 2.47 -14.45
CA ALA A 466 18.59 2.18 -14.93
C ALA A 466 18.42 0.70 -15.32
N ARG A 467 19.37 0.17 -16.10
CA ARG A 467 19.40 -1.22 -16.55
C ARG A 467 19.62 -2.22 -15.41
N ARG A 468 20.31 -1.84 -14.33
CA ARG A 468 20.44 -2.71 -13.14
C ARG A 468 19.10 -2.77 -12.43
N ASN A 469 18.53 -1.62 -12.06
CA ASN A 469 17.29 -1.53 -11.31
C ASN A 469 16.08 -2.17 -12.04
N LEU A 470 15.93 -1.96 -13.35
CA LEU A 470 14.90 -2.66 -14.15
C LEU A 470 15.11 -4.19 -14.22
N LYS A 471 16.36 -4.66 -14.30
CA LYS A 471 16.66 -6.10 -14.24
C LYS A 471 16.41 -6.66 -12.85
N ASP A 472 16.73 -5.91 -11.80
CA ASP A 472 16.53 -6.31 -10.42
C ASP A 472 15.04 -6.34 -10.06
N ALA A 473 14.19 -5.49 -10.64
CA ALA A 473 12.74 -5.60 -10.58
C ALA A 473 12.24 -6.94 -11.14
N LEU A 474 12.53 -7.23 -12.41
CA LEU A 474 12.12 -8.48 -13.09
C LEU A 474 12.74 -9.75 -12.47
N ARG A 475 13.96 -9.66 -11.93
CA ARG A 475 14.62 -10.73 -11.16
C ARG A 475 13.98 -10.94 -9.78
N THR A 476 13.32 -9.92 -9.22
CA THR A 476 12.67 -9.98 -7.90
C THR A 476 11.28 -10.59 -7.99
N ASN A 477 10.50 -10.18 -8.99
CA ASN A 477 9.24 -10.83 -9.42
C ASN A 477 8.99 -10.41 -10.89
N PRO A 478 8.98 -11.32 -11.87
CA PRO A 478 8.80 -10.97 -13.28
C PRO A 478 7.35 -10.65 -13.69
N GLN A 479 6.38 -10.79 -12.79
CA GLN A 479 4.97 -10.41 -12.98
C GLN A 479 4.48 -9.41 -11.91
N PHE A 480 5.37 -8.59 -11.33
CA PHE A 480 5.09 -7.74 -10.16
C PHE A 480 3.90 -6.77 -10.32
N SER A 481 3.62 -6.34 -11.55
CA SER A 481 2.45 -5.56 -11.97
C SER A 481 2.07 -6.01 -13.39
N PRO A 482 0.78 -6.13 -13.73
CA PRO A 482 0.34 -6.54 -15.06
C PRO A 482 0.55 -5.47 -16.13
N LEU A 483 0.83 -4.23 -15.73
CA LEU A 483 1.13 -3.10 -16.61
C LEU A 483 2.64 -2.84 -16.66
N ASP A 484 3.29 -2.73 -15.50
CA ASP A 484 4.68 -2.26 -15.40
C ASP A 484 5.73 -3.32 -15.70
N ALA A 485 5.46 -4.61 -15.47
CA ALA A 485 6.43 -5.65 -15.80
C ALA A 485 6.69 -5.77 -17.32
N PRO A 486 5.66 -5.71 -18.20
CA PRO A 486 5.85 -5.47 -19.63
C PRO A 486 6.67 -4.20 -19.95
N SER A 487 6.34 -3.06 -19.35
CA SER A 487 7.06 -1.79 -19.59
C SER A 487 8.52 -1.82 -19.12
N ALA A 488 8.83 -2.55 -18.04
CA ALA A 488 10.20 -2.77 -17.56
C ALA A 488 11.04 -3.56 -18.58
N GLN A 489 10.44 -4.56 -19.23
CA GLN A 489 11.08 -5.36 -20.28
C GLN A 489 11.27 -4.52 -21.56
N GLU A 490 10.23 -3.81 -22.01
CA GLU A 490 10.32 -2.90 -23.16
C GLU A 490 11.39 -1.82 -22.97
N ALA A 491 11.50 -1.25 -21.76
CA ALA A 491 12.53 -0.29 -21.39
C ALA A 491 13.95 -0.87 -21.49
N LEU A 492 14.15 -2.13 -21.06
CA LEU A 492 15.43 -2.83 -21.17
C LEU A 492 15.82 -3.13 -22.62
N ASP A 493 14.88 -3.56 -23.44
CA ASP A 493 15.10 -3.89 -24.85
C ASP A 493 15.34 -2.63 -25.69
N THR A 494 14.59 -1.55 -25.44
CA THR A 494 14.77 -0.23 -26.08
C THR A 494 16.16 0.36 -25.79
N MET A 495 16.69 0.14 -24.57
CA MET A 495 18.06 0.54 -24.22
C MET A 495 19.14 -0.37 -24.85
N GLY A 496 18.79 -1.43 -25.58
CA GLY A 496 19.74 -2.36 -26.21
C GLY A 496 20.66 -3.08 -25.22
N LEU A 497 21.82 -3.56 -25.67
CA LEU A 497 22.89 -4.04 -24.78
C LEU A 497 23.86 -2.89 -24.43
N PRO A 498 24.51 -2.92 -23.25
CA PRO A 498 25.64 -2.02 -22.99
C PRO A 498 26.77 -2.28 -24.01
N PRO A 499 27.55 -1.26 -24.42
CA PRO A 499 28.62 -1.42 -25.41
C PRO A 499 29.62 -2.53 -25.05
N ALA A 500 30.01 -3.31 -26.05
CA ALA A 500 31.01 -4.36 -25.88
C ALA A 500 32.37 -3.74 -25.49
N GLY A 501 32.91 -4.18 -24.34
CA GLY A 501 34.21 -3.72 -23.83
C GLY A 501 34.21 -3.15 -22.41
N GLY A 502 33.05 -2.97 -21.77
CA GLY A 502 32.95 -2.45 -20.39
C GLY A 502 33.32 -0.96 -20.26
N PRO A 503 33.54 -0.45 -19.03
CA PRO A 503 34.07 0.90 -18.82
C PRO A 503 35.43 1.07 -19.51
N GLN A 504 35.69 2.23 -20.10
CA GLN A 504 36.97 2.51 -20.77
C GLN A 504 38.16 2.35 -19.81
N ASP A 505 37.98 2.71 -18.54
CA ASP A 505 38.99 2.57 -17.46
C ASP A 505 39.29 1.11 -17.05
N MET A 506 38.51 0.13 -17.55
CA MET A 506 38.75 -1.30 -17.35
C MET A 506 39.12 -2.04 -18.64
N GLN A 507 39.33 -1.32 -19.76
CA GLN A 507 39.96 -1.92 -20.93
C GLN A 507 41.48 -1.98 -20.70
N PRO A 508 42.12 -3.15 -20.78
CA PRO A 508 43.57 -3.23 -20.70
C PRO A 508 44.17 -2.43 -21.86
N ALA A 509 45.10 -1.53 -21.55
CA ALA A 509 45.70 -0.63 -22.54
C ALA A 509 46.23 -1.43 -23.74
N PRO A 510 45.96 -0.98 -24.98
CA PRO A 510 46.37 -1.73 -26.17
C PRO A 510 47.89 -1.95 -26.15
N PRO A 511 48.38 -3.14 -26.51
CA PRO A 511 49.79 -3.46 -26.43
C PRO A 511 50.60 -2.45 -27.26
N PRO A 512 51.76 -1.97 -26.75
CA PRO A 512 52.53 -0.92 -27.42
C PRO A 512 52.87 -1.36 -28.84
N ALA A 513 52.60 -0.48 -29.80
CA ALA A 513 52.82 -0.78 -31.21
C ALA A 513 54.27 -1.25 -31.46
N PRO A 514 54.49 -2.33 -32.22
CA PRO A 514 55.83 -2.81 -32.51
C PRO A 514 56.65 -1.70 -33.17
N PRO A 515 57.93 -1.52 -32.81
CA PRO A 515 58.73 -0.40 -33.29
C PRO A 515 58.78 -0.38 -34.82
N GLN A 516 58.43 0.76 -35.40
CA GLN A 516 58.45 0.93 -36.86
C GLN A 516 59.86 0.69 -37.40
N ALA A 517 59.98 -0.18 -38.39
CA ALA A 517 61.25 -0.40 -39.06
C ALA A 517 61.73 0.92 -39.71
N PRO A 518 63.02 1.27 -39.61
CA PRO A 518 63.53 2.53 -40.11
C PRO A 518 63.33 2.63 -41.63
N ALA A 519 62.81 3.79 -42.08
CA ALA A 519 62.53 4.02 -43.50
C ALA A 519 63.81 3.95 -44.36
N PRO A 520 63.75 3.36 -45.56
CA PRO A 520 64.92 3.24 -46.43
C PRO A 520 65.41 4.62 -46.89
N GLN A 521 66.70 4.88 -46.66
CA GLN A 521 67.35 6.11 -47.13
C GLN A 521 67.39 6.13 -48.65
N ARG A 522 66.98 7.24 -49.26
CA ARG A 522 67.23 7.49 -50.68
C ARG A 522 68.72 7.78 -50.86
N THR A 523 69.33 7.14 -51.85
CA THR A 523 70.68 7.46 -52.35
C THR A 523 70.54 8.01 -53.77
N ASP A 524 71.26 9.09 -54.07
CA ASP A 524 71.11 9.83 -55.32
C ASP A 524 71.74 9.11 -56.52
N SER A 525 71.17 9.34 -57.70
CA SER A 525 71.60 8.73 -58.97
C SER A 525 72.44 9.70 -59.82
N PRO A 526 73.69 9.36 -60.19
CA PRO A 526 74.46 10.10 -61.19
C PRO A 526 73.97 9.89 -62.63
N GLN A 527 74.38 10.77 -63.54
CA GLN A 527 73.96 10.78 -64.95
C GLN A 527 74.64 9.69 -65.81
N ALA A 528 74.00 9.34 -66.93
CA ALA A 528 74.47 8.35 -67.90
C ALA A 528 75.12 8.96 -69.15
N PRO A 529 75.98 8.19 -69.84
CA PRO A 529 76.12 8.23 -71.30
C PRO A 529 75.68 6.89 -71.95
N ALA A 530 75.54 6.89 -73.28
CA ALA A 530 75.09 5.75 -74.10
C ALA A 530 76.00 5.62 -75.35
N PRO A 531 75.69 4.81 -76.40
CA PRO A 531 74.85 3.60 -76.53
C PRO A 531 75.58 2.42 -77.23
N SER A 532 74.93 1.25 -77.42
CA SER A 532 75.09 0.42 -78.65
C SER A 532 74.12 -0.76 -78.82
N GLN A 533 73.45 -0.76 -79.99
CA GLN A 533 73.02 -1.88 -80.85
C GLN A 533 72.00 -2.95 -80.36
N ALA A 534 71.00 -3.19 -81.21
CA ALA A 534 70.02 -4.30 -81.20
C ALA A 534 70.10 -5.07 -82.55
N PRO A 535 69.48 -6.27 -82.70
CA PRO A 535 68.08 -6.40 -83.16
C PRO A 535 67.25 -7.40 -82.29
N ALA A 536 65.91 -7.37 -82.12
CA ALA A 536 64.75 -7.21 -83.03
C ALA A 536 64.33 -8.51 -83.78
N PRO A 537 63.04 -8.71 -84.18
CA PRO A 537 61.78 -8.36 -83.48
C PRO A 537 60.58 -9.34 -83.65
N SER A 538 59.62 -9.31 -82.71
CA SER A 538 58.14 -9.55 -82.94
C SER A 538 57.67 -10.96 -83.42
N PRO A 539 56.34 -11.25 -83.56
CA PRO A 539 55.13 -10.45 -83.31
C PRO A 539 54.02 -11.09 -82.41
N ALA A 540 52.95 -10.33 -82.22
CA ALA A 540 51.58 -10.72 -81.79
C ALA A 540 50.58 -9.81 -82.57
N PRO A 541 49.23 -9.88 -82.42
CA PRO A 541 48.35 -10.83 -81.71
C PRO A 541 47.43 -11.59 -82.73
N PRO A 542 46.08 -11.74 -82.63
CA PRO A 542 45.05 -10.72 -82.35
C PRO A 542 43.96 -11.11 -81.32
N LYS A 543 43.00 -10.20 -81.07
CA LYS A 543 41.75 -10.44 -80.32
C LYS A 543 40.56 -10.71 -81.27
N GLN A 544 39.63 -11.57 -80.85
CA GLN A 544 38.22 -11.71 -81.23
C GLN A 544 37.56 -12.66 -80.20
N GLY A 545 36.25 -12.78 -79.99
CA GLY A 545 35.06 -12.13 -80.56
C GLY A 545 33.84 -12.45 -79.65
N ALA A 546 32.62 -12.00 -79.99
CA ALA A 546 31.44 -12.14 -79.13
C ALA A 546 30.48 -13.30 -79.52
N ALA A 547 29.39 -13.46 -78.74
CA ALA A 547 28.30 -14.45 -78.82
C ALA A 547 28.61 -15.87 -78.30
N GLY A 548 27.65 -16.64 -77.77
CA GLY A 548 26.25 -16.28 -77.40
C GLY A 548 25.31 -17.50 -77.25
N ALA A 549 24.34 -17.41 -76.32
CA ALA A 549 23.34 -18.46 -75.98
C ALA A 549 23.96 -19.79 -75.45
N SER A 550 23.25 -20.81 -74.94
CA SER A 550 21.80 -21.04 -74.71
C SER A 550 21.59 -22.06 -73.56
N SER A 551 20.43 -22.01 -72.89
CA SER A 551 19.65 -23.12 -72.27
C SER A 551 20.32 -24.39 -71.68
N GLY A 552 19.96 -24.78 -70.45
CA GLY A 552 20.21 -26.17 -70.00
C GLY A 552 19.84 -26.52 -68.54
N HIS A 553 18.53 -26.71 -68.26
CA HIS A 553 17.92 -27.24 -67.03
C HIS A 553 18.04 -26.44 -65.72
#